data_AF-A0A2S7TR57-F1
#
_entry.id   AF-A0A2S7TR57-F1
#
_cell.length_a   1.000
_cell.length_b   1.000
_cell.length_c   1.000
_cell.angle_alpha   90.00
_cell.angle_beta   90.00
_cell.angle_gamma   90.00
#
_symmetry.space_group_name_H-M   'P 1'
#
loop_
_entity.id
_entity.type
_entity.pdbx_description
1 polymer ?
#
loop_
_entity_poly.entity_id
_entity_poly.type
_entity_poly.pdbx_seq_one_letter_code
_entity_poly.pdbx_strand_id
1 'polypeptide(L)'
;TGLAGFFYLPHSFFIADFGLDPGYNDGNDPFDISMQALRELTMRFTAEFAIRPFLIHHQMRTLEQVSKWLSDPNPHVRRLCSEGTRPKLPWGRRIQSFVANPQPTLPILEYLKNDESLYVRRSVANHLGDIAKDHPEIAFSTCERWLKANASNELKWVVRHAVRYHAKKGDARALEIRSRAKAV
;
A
#
# COMPACT_ATOMS: atom_id res chain seq x y z
N THR A 1 2.30 -22.94 -8.36
CA THR A 1 3.39 -22.47 -7.47
C THR A 1 4.66 -22.32 -8.27
N GLY A 2 5.55 -21.38 -7.93
CA GLY A 2 6.71 -21.00 -8.77
C GLY A 2 6.42 -19.82 -9.71
N LEU A 3 7.06 -19.77 -10.87
CA LEU A 3 6.97 -18.65 -11.83
C LEU A 3 5.58 -18.47 -12.48
N ALA A 4 4.63 -19.37 -12.23
CA ALA A 4 3.29 -19.33 -12.84
C ALA A 4 2.55 -17.99 -12.63
N GLY A 5 2.76 -17.30 -11.51
CA GLY A 5 2.17 -15.98 -11.27
C GLY A 5 2.69 -14.91 -12.23
N PHE A 6 3.94 -15.01 -12.68
CA PHE A 6 4.55 -14.05 -13.61
C PHE A 6 3.91 -14.08 -15.00
N PHE A 7 3.17 -15.14 -15.34
CA PHE A 7 2.36 -15.19 -16.56
C PHE A 7 1.36 -14.01 -16.63
N TYR A 8 0.86 -13.55 -15.49
CA TYR A 8 -0.09 -12.43 -15.42
C TYR A 8 0.57 -11.05 -15.46
N LEU A 9 1.89 -10.97 -15.25
CA LEU A 9 2.59 -9.69 -15.17
C LEU A 9 2.54 -8.88 -16.49
N PRO A 10 2.74 -9.48 -17.68
CA PRO A 10 2.58 -8.75 -18.95
C PRO A 10 1.18 -8.15 -19.12
N HIS A 11 0.13 -8.83 -18.63
CA HIS A 11 -1.24 -8.33 -18.69
C HIS A 11 -1.42 -7.09 -17.80
N SER A 12 -0.82 -7.08 -16.61
CA SER A 12 -0.79 -5.89 -15.76
C SER A 12 -0.05 -4.73 -16.44
N PHE A 13 1.09 -4.98 -17.09
CA PHE A 13 1.81 -3.93 -17.81
C PHE A 13 1.06 -3.41 -19.02
N PHE A 14 0.36 -4.28 -19.75
CA PHE A 14 -0.52 -3.85 -20.84
C PHE A 14 -1.55 -2.81 -20.35
N ILE A 15 -2.22 -3.06 -19.23
CA ILE A 15 -3.17 -2.10 -18.65
C ILE A 15 -2.46 -0.83 -18.18
N ALA A 16 -1.25 -0.95 -17.62
CA ALA A 16 -0.46 0.19 -17.18
C ALA A 16 -0.09 1.15 -18.32
N ASP A 17 0.19 0.59 -19.50
CA ASP A 17 0.68 1.34 -20.67
C ASP A 17 -0.48 1.87 -21.55
N PHE A 18 -1.59 1.13 -21.66
CA PHE A 18 -2.69 1.47 -22.59
C PHE A 18 -4.02 1.79 -21.90
N GLY A 19 -4.18 1.42 -20.63
CA GLY A 19 -5.45 1.54 -19.89
C GLY A 19 -5.75 2.95 -19.36
N LEU A 20 -4.93 3.94 -19.70
CA LEU A 20 -5.14 5.35 -19.36
C LEU A 20 -5.65 6.20 -20.54
N ASP A 21 -5.41 5.74 -21.77
CA ASP A 21 -5.53 6.57 -22.96
C ASP A 21 -6.76 6.17 -23.78
N PRO A 22 -7.77 7.04 -23.92
CA PRO A 22 -8.94 6.79 -24.76
C PRO A 22 -8.60 6.45 -26.22
N GLY A 23 -7.46 6.91 -26.74
CA GLY A 23 -7.01 6.62 -28.11
C GLY A 23 -6.79 5.12 -28.38
N TYR A 24 -6.47 4.33 -27.36
CA TYR A 24 -6.38 2.86 -27.46
C TYR A 24 -7.69 2.15 -27.09
N ASN A 25 -8.76 2.89 -26.82
CA ASN A 25 -10.02 2.39 -26.26
C ASN A 25 -11.25 2.97 -26.96
N ASP A 26 -11.19 3.07 -28.30
CA ASP A 26 -12.26 3.57 -29.17
C ASP A 26 -12.78 4.98 -28.80
N GLY A 27 -11.91 5.82 -28.22
CA GLY A 27 -12.24 7.16 -27.75
C GLY A 27 -12.99 7.19 -26.41
N ASN A 28 -13.24 6.04 -25.78
CA ASN A 28 -13.92 5.95 -24.49
C ASN A 28 -12.92 6.03 -23.32
N ASP A 29 -13.36 6.54 -22.19
CA ASP A 29 -12.57 6.54 -20.95
C ASP A 29 -12.39 5.10 -20.43
N PRO A 30 -11.15 4.55 -20.44
CA PRO A 30 -10.90 3.16 -20.09
C PRO A 30 -10.72 2.92 -18.59
N PHE A 31 -10.92 3.93 -17.74
CA PHE A 31 -10.57 3.83 -16.33
C PHE A 31 -11.33 2.71 -15.60
N ASP A 32 -12.65 2.63 -15.74
CA ASP A 32 -13.45 1.66 -14.97
C ASP A 32 -13.13 0.22 -15.38
N ILE A 33 -12.99 -0.03 -16.69
CA ILE A 33 -12.61 -1.36 -17.21
C ILE A 33 -11.18 -1.72 -16.79
N SER A 34 -10.26 -0.74 -16.78
CA SER A 34 -8.91 -0.93 -16.29
C SER A 34 -8.88 -1.28 -14.79
N MET A 35 -9.63 -0.55 -13.96
CA MET A 35 -9.73 -0.85 -12.53
C MET A 35 -10.30 -2.26 -12.28
N GLN A 36 -11.34 -2.66 -13.02
CA GLN A 36 -11.89 -4.00 -12.94
C GLN A 36 -10.85 -5.07 -13.31
N ALA A 37 -10.13 -4.88 -14.41
CA ALA A 37 -9.09 -5.81 -14.84
C ALA A 37 -7.92 -5.88 -13.85
N LEU A 38 -7.48 -4.76 -13.26
CA LEU A 38 -6.45 -4.73 -12.22
C LEU A 38 -6.89 -5.49 -10.96
N ARG A 39 -8.16 -5.36 -10.55
CA ARG A 39 -8.73 -6.15 -9.45
C ARG A 39 -8.67 -7.65 -9.75
N GLU A 40 -9.00 -8.07 -10.96
CA GLU A 40 -8.92 -9.48 -11.34
C GLU A 40 -7.47 -10.00 -11.39
N LEU A 41 -6.55 -9.23 -11.96
CA LEU A 41 -5.14 -9.62 -12.05
C LEU A 41 -4.46 -9.69 -10.69
N THR A 42 -4.78 -8.77 -9.76
CA THR A 42 -4.14 -8.78 -8.44
C THR A 42 -4.51 -10.02 -7.63
N MET A 43 -5.67 -10.64 -7.86
CA MET A 43 -6.06 -11.91 -7.23
C MET A 43 -5.26 -13.11 -7.76
N ARG A 44 -4.66 -13.00 -8.94
CA ARG A 44 -3.88 -14.07 -9.58
C ARG A 44 -2.37 -13.89 -9.37
N PHE A 45 -1.90 -12.65 -9.28
CA PHE A 45 -0.50 -12.33 -8.99
C PHE A 45 -0.36 -11.01 -8.23
N THR A 46 -0.24 -9.88 -8.93
CA THR A 46 -0.23 -8.54 -8.36
C THR A 46 -0.51 -7.49 -9.43
N ALA A 47 -1.21 -6.42 -9.06
CA ALA A 47 -1.37 -5.23 -9.89
C ALA A 47 -0.61 -4.00 -9.31
N GLU A 48 0.30 -4.23 -8.36
CA GLU A 48 0.96 -3.15 -7.58
C GLU A 48 1.76 -2.16 -8.42
N PHE A 49 2.28 -2.59 -9.58
CA PHE A 49 2.98 -1.73 -10.52
C PHE A 49 2.01 -1.01 -11.46
N ALA A 50 0.98 -1.73 -11.91
CA ALA A 50 0.06 -1.29 -12.95
C ALA A 50 -1.00 -0.30 -12.49
N ILE A 51 -1.34 -0.28 -11.19
CA ILE A 51 -2.20 0.77 -10.62
C ILE A 51 -1.49 2.13 -10.51
N ARG A 52 -0.16 2.16 -10.57
CA ARG A 52 0.62 3.37 -10.25
C ARG A 52 0.49 4.48 -11.30
N PRO A 53 0.46 4.20 -12.62
CA PRO A 53 0.12 5.22 -13.61
C PRO A 53 -1.22 5.91 -13.31
N PHE A 54 -2.26 5.16 -12.93
CA PHE A 54 -3.54 5.74 -12.52
C PHE A 54 -3.44 6.60 -11.26
N LEU A 55 -2.67 6.18 -10.24
CA LEU A 55 -2.41 7.00 -9.07
C LEU A 55 -1.62 8.28 -9.38
N ILE A 56 -0.81 8.28 -10.43
CA ILE A 56 -0.02 9.45 -10.86
C ILE A 56 -0.86 10.41 -11.71
N HIS A 57 -1.65 9.90 -12.66
CA HIS A 57 -2.38 10.71 -13.64
C HIS A 57 -3.83 11.03 -13.22
N HIS A 58 -4.46 10.16 -12.43
CA HIS A 58 -5.84 10.28 -11.94
C HIS A 58 -5.94 10.00 -10.44
N GLN A 59 -5.09 10.66 -9.65
CA GLN A 59 -4.89 10.34 -8.23
C GLN A 59 -6.19 10.29 -7.43
N MET A 60 -7.03 11.33 -7.49
CA MET A 60 -8.27 11.40 -6.70
C MET A 60 -9.23 10.26 -7.06
N ARG A 61 -9.53 10.10 -8.35
CA ARG A 61 -10.41 9.04 -8.87
C ARG A 61 -9.90 7.63 -8.51
N THR A 62 -8.58 7.43 -8.57
CA THR A 62 -7.96 6.15 -8.21
C THR A 62 -8.04 5.89 -6.71
N LEU A 63 -7.84 6.90 -5.86
CA LEU A 63 -8.00 6.77 -4.41
C LEU A 63 -9.45 6.52 -3.99
N GLU A 64 -10.44 7.07 -4.70
CA GLU A 64 -11.85 6.73 -4.51
C GLU A 64 -12.10 5.25 -4.80
N GLN A 65 -11.55 4.73 -5.89
CA GLN A 65 -11.68 3.32 -6.22
C GLN A 65 -10.95 2.42 -5.20
N VAL A 66 -9.75 2.80 -4.79
CA VAL A 66 -8.99 2.11 -3.73
C VAL A 66 -9.77 2.09 -2.41
N SER A 67 -10.45 3.18 -2.06
CA SER A 67 -11.29 3.25 -0.86
C SER A 67 -12.42 2.21 -0.88
N LYS A 68 -13.04 1.98 -2.04
CA LYS A 68 -14.08 0.93 -2.22
C LYS A 68 -13.51 -0.49 -2.04
N TRP A 69 -12.23 -0.68 -2.31
CA TRP A 69 -11.56 -1.99 -2.23
C TRP A 69 -11.00 -2.32 -0.83
N LEU A 70 -11.05 -1.37 0.12
CA LEU A 70 -10.54 -1.59 1.49
C LEU A 70 -11.27 -2.74 2.21
N SER A 71 -12.56 -2.92 1.93
CA SER A 71 -13.40 -3.98 2.50
C SER A 71 -13.59 -5.19 1.58
N ASP A 72 -12.81 -5.29 0.48
CA ASP A 72 -12.95 -6.42 -0.45
C ASP A 72 -12.72 -7.76 0.28
N PRO A 73 -13.56 -8.79 0.05
CA PRO A 73 -13.38 -10.09 0.72
C PRO A 73 -12.04 -10.74 0.40
N ASN A 74 -11.43 -10.41 -0.75
CA ASN A 74 -10.15 -10.99 -1.14
C ASN A 74 -8.95 -10.21 -0.55
N PRO A 75 -8.07 -10.84 0.24
CA PRO A 75 -6.92 -10.16 0.84
C PRO A 75 -5.90 -9.66 -0.19
N HIS A 76 -5.87 -10.19 -1.42
CA HIS A 76 -5.01 -9.67 -2.49
C HIS A 76 -5.45 -8.28 -2.95
N VAL A 77 -6.75 -8.02 -2.98
CA VAL A 77 -7.33 -6.72 -3.35
C VAL A 77 -7.11 -5.73 -2.22
N ARG A 78 -7.37 -6.11 -0.97
CA ARG A 78 -7.05 -5.27 0.21
C ARG A 78 -5.56 -4.95 0.30
N ARG A 79 -4.69 -5.93 0.03
CA ARG A 79 -3.24 -5.71 -0.02
C ARG A 79 -2.86 -4.73 -1.13
N LEU A 80 -3.48 -4.79 -2.31
CA LEU A 80 -3.23 -3.83 -3.40
C LEU A 80 -3.52 -2.39 -2.96
N CYS A 81 -4.55 -2.17 -2.14
CA CYS A 81 -4.89 -0.84 -1.62
C CYS A 81 -3.72 -0.22 -0.85
N SER A 82 -3.08 -0.99 0.02
CA SER A 82 -1.88 -0.55 0.75
C SER A 82 -0.64 -0.54 -0.14
N GLU A 83 -0.39 -1.61 -0.91
CA GLU A 83 0.87 -1.79 -1.64
C GLU A 83 0.98 -0.85 -2.85
N GLY A 84 -0.07 -0.78 -3.66
CA GLY A 84 -0.12 0.05 -4.86
C GLY A 84 0.04 1.54 -4.55
N THR A 85 -0.44 1.97 -3.38
CA THR A 85 -0.34 3.36 -2.92
C THR A 85 0.94 3.68 -2.15
N ARG A 86 1.89 2.74 -2.01
CA ARG A 86 3.18 3.01 -1.35
C ARG A 86 3.93 4.16 -2.06
N PRO A 87 4.49 5.13 -1.32
CA PRO A 87 5.26 6.22 -1.92
C PRO A 87 6.55 5.69 -2.59
N LYS A 88 7.20 4.69 -1.98
CA LYS A 88 8.51 4.14 -2.40
C LYS A 88 8.50 2.61 -2.58
N LEU A 89 7.58 2.11 -3.42
CA LEU A 89 7.53 0.69 -3.76
C LEU A 89 8.83 0.22 -4.45
N PRO A 90 9.49 -0.87 -4.00
CA PRO A 90 10.65 -1.44 -4.69
C PRO A 90 10.30 -1.82 -6.12
N TRP A 91 11.20 -1.52 -7.07
CA TRP A 91 11.03 -1.76 -8.52
C TRP A 91 9.85 -1.04 -9.19
N GLY A 92 8.94 -0.43 -8.43
CA GLY A 92 7.87 0.41 -8.94
C GLY A 92 8.28 1.87 -9.12
N ARG A 93 7.57 2.59 -10.00
CA ARG A 93 7.72 4.05 -10.15
C ARG A 93 7.37 4.75 -8.84
N ARG A 94 8.20 5.65 -8.29
CA ARG A 94 7.82 6.41 -7.08
C ARG A 94 6.61 7.30 -7.37
N ILE A 95 5.68 7.38 -6.42
CA ILE A 95 4.55 8.33 -6.53
C ILE A 95 4.97 9.59 -5.78
N GLN A 96 5.50 10.57 -6.51
CA GLN A 96 6.15 11.74 -5.90
C GLN A 96 5.18 12.59 -5.07
N SER A 97 3.91 12.64 -5.45
CA SER A 97 2.86 13.30 -4.65
C SER A 97 2.73 12.70 -3.25
N PHE A 98 2.79 11.37 -3.12
CA PHE A 98 2.74 10.68 -1.82
C PHE A 98 4.06 10.72 -1.05
N VAL A 99 5.20 10.84 -1.76
CA VAL A 99 6.50 11.13 -1.12
C VAL A 99 6.48 12.53 -0.52
N ALA A 100 5.95 13.53 -1.22
CA ALA A 100 5.87 14.90 -0.75
C ALA A 100 4.83 15.04 0.39
N ASN A 101 3.67 14.43 0.24
CA ASN A 101 2.60 14.47 1.22
C ASN A 101 1.92 13.09 1.37
N PRO A 102 2.19 12.35 2.47
CA PRO A 102 1.61 11.02 2.68
C PRO A 102 0.15 11.06 3.19
N GLN A 103 -0.39 12.24 3.53
CA GLN A 103 -1.75 12.36 4.11
C GLN A 103 -2.84 11.60 3.32
N PRO A 104 -2.88 11.62 1.98
CA PRO A 104 -3.92 10.91 1.23
C PRO A 104 -3.93 9.39 1.44
N THR A 105 -2.82 8.77 1.86
CA THR A 105 -2.73 7.31 2.04
C THR A 105 -2.87 6.88 3.50
N LEU A 106 -2.79 7.80 4.46
CA LEU A 106 -2.94 7.46 5.88
C LEU A 106 -4.30 6.81 6.22
N PRO A 107 -5.46 7.24 5.65
CA PRO A 107 -6.73 6.57 5.90
C PRO A 107 -6.75 5.09 5.48
N ILE A 108 -6.05 4.74 4.40
CA ILE A 108 -5.89 3.35 3.94
C ILE A 108 -5.16 2.53 5.01
N LEU A 109 -4.07 3.07 5.55
CA LEU A 109 -3.29 2.38 6.58
C LEU A 109 -4.06 2.26 7.89
N GLU A 110 -4.80 3.30 8.27
CA GLU A 110 -5.63 3.31 9.46
C GLU A 110 -6.71 2.22 9.41
N TYR A 111 -7.34 2.03 8.23
CA TYR A 111 -8.35 0.99 8.01
C TYR A 111 -7.73 -0.42 8.07
N LEU A 112 -6.60 -0.64 7.39
CA LEU A 112 -6.00 -1.97 7.20
C LEU A 112 -5.03 -2.41 8.31
N LYS A 113 -4.71 -1.56 9.30
CA LYS A 113 -3.72 -1.87 10.35
C LYS A 113 -4.02 -3.16 11.14
N ASN A 114 -5.30 -3.51 11.26
CA ASN A 114 -5.80 -4.68 11.99
C ASN A 114 -6.37 -5.76 11.06
N ASP A 115 -6.08 -5.70 9.75
CA ASP A 115 -6.56 -6.71 8.80
C ASP A 115 -6.22 -8.11 9.28
N GLU A 116 -7.12 -9.07 9.15
CA GLU A 116 -6.93 -10.48 9.54
C GLU A 116 -5.75 -11.15 8.81
N SER A 117 -5.42 -10.70 7.60
CA SER A 117 -4.38 -11.26 6.76
C SER A 117 -3.01 -10.67 7.09
N LEU A 118 -2.06 -11.53 7.49
CA LEU A 118 -0.67 -11.13 7.66
C LEU A 118 -0.07 -10.53 6.36
N TYR A 119 -0.55 -10.99 5.19
CA TYR A 119 -0.11 -10.47 3.90
C TYR A 119 -0.46 -8.98 3.74
N VAL A 120 -1.68 -8.59 4.12
CA VAL A 120 -2.13 -7.19 4.12
C VAL A 120 -1.38 -6.38 5.19
N ARG A 121 -1.31 -6.88 6.44
CA ARG A 121 -0.59 -6.20 7.54
C ARG A 121 0.88 -5.95 7.22
N ARG A 122 1.55 -6.86 6.51
CA ARG A 122 2.93 -6.68 6.05
C ARG A 122 3.06 -5.53 5.06
N SER A 123 2.08 -5.38 4.16
CA SER A 123 2.02 -4.24 3.24
C SER A 123 1.84 -2.93 4.02
N VAL A 124 0.91 -2.87 4.96
CA VAL A 124 0.68 -1.69 5.81
C VAL A 124 1.95 -1.27 6.53
N ALA A 125 2.65 -2.24 7.15
CA ALA A 125 3.89 -1.98 7.86
C ALA A 125 5.02 -1.51 6.92
N ASN A 126 5.10 -2.04 5.70
CA ASN A 126 6.08 -1.56 4.70
C ASN A 126 5.73 -0.17 4.19
N HIS A 127 4.45 0.12 3.97
CA HIS A 127 3.98 1.44 3.54
C HIS A 127 4.31 2.50 4.60
N LEU A 128 3.93 2.27 5.86
CA LEU A 128 4.26 3.18 6.95
C LEU A 128 5.78 3.32 7.14
N GLY A 129 6.53 2.25 6.94
CA GLY A 129 7.99 2.29 6.95
C GLY A 129 8.62 3.06 5.80
N ASP A 130 7.97 3.14 4.63
CA ASP A 130 8.39 4.02 3.55
C ASP A 130 8.10 5.49 3.89
N ILE A 131 6.92 5.77 4.45
CA ILE A 131 6.57 7.12 4.95
C ILE A 131 7.60 7.57 5.98
N ALA A 132 7.98 6.70 6.92
CA ALA A 132 8.92 7.04 7.98
C ALA A 132 10.27 7.55 7.46
N LYS A 133 10.72 7.14 6.26
CA LYS A 133 12.02 7.55 5.71
C LYS A 133 12.09 9.04 5.36
N ASP A 134 10.96 9.65 4.98
CA ASP A 134 10.88 11.06 4.61
C ASP A 134 10.08 11.88 5.64
N HIS A 135 9.13 11.24 6.32
CA HIS A 135 8.21 11.83 7.29
C HIS A 135 8.21 11.03 8.61
N PRO A 136 9.35 10.95 9.33
CA PRO A 136 9.47 10.15 10.55
C PRO A 136 8.46 10.58 11.62
N GLU A 137 8.21 11.88 11.76
CA GLU A 137 7.25 12.41 12.72
C GLU A 137 5.81 11.91 12.51
N ILE A 138 5.34 11.88 11.25
CA ILE A 138 4.02 11.37 10.90
C ILE A 138 3.93 9.87 11.20
N ALA A 139 4.95 9.11 10.83
CA ALA A 139 4.97 7.66 11.03
C ALA A 139 5.07 7.28 12.51
N PHE A 140 5.95 7.92 13.29
CA PHE A 140 6.15 7.63 14.70
C PHE A 140 4.93 8.03 15.53
N SER A 141 4.35 9.21 15.27
CA SER A 141 3.11 9.64 15.94
C SER A 141 1.94 8.70 15.63
N THR A 142 1.87 8.17 14.41
CA THR A 142 0.89 7.14 14.02
C THR A 142 1.10 5.84 14.80
N CYS A 143 2.34 5.34 14.88
CA CYS A 143 2.68 4.14 15.65
C CYS A 143 2.34 4.30 17.14
N GLU A 144 2.69 5.42 17.76
CA GLU A 144 2.41 5.69 19.16
C GLU A 144 0.91 5.72 19.43
N ARG A 145 0.13 6.37 18.54
CA ARG A 145 -1.33 6.42 18.61
C ARG A 145 -1.95 5.03 18.48
N TRP A 146 -1.44 4.18 17.58
CA TRP A 146 -1.87 2.79 17.45
C TRP A 146 -1.56 1.93 18.67
N LEU A 147 -0.52 2.26 19.44
CA LEU A 147 -0.17 1.54 20.67
C LEU A 147 -0.99 1.95 21.90
N LYS A 148 -1.67 3.11 21.90
CA LYS A 148 -2.39 3.63 23.08
C LYS A 148 -3.65 2.83 23.45
N ALA A 149 -4.25 2.11 22.51
CA ALA A 149 -5.50 1.36 22.73
C ALA A 149 -5.21 -0.14 22.64
N ASN A 150 -5.17 -0.85 23.79
CA ASN A 150 -5.03 -2.32 23.93
C ASN A 150 -4.61 -3.05 22.65
N ALA A 151 -3.41 -2.71 22.15
CA ALA A 151 -3.04 -3.06 20.80
C ALA A 151 -2.88 -4.57 20.70
N SER A 152 -3.53 -5.18 19.72
CA SER A 152 -3.39 -6.61 19.44
C SER A 152 -1.94 -6.96 19.14
N ASN A 153 -1.57 -8.23 19.32
CA ASN A 153 -0.22 -8.69 19.02
C ASN A 153 0.11 -8.52 17.52
N GLU A 154 -0.89 -8.58 16.66
CA GLU A 154 -0.84 -8.29 15.23
C GLU A 154 -0.50 -6.82 14.95
N LEU A 155 -1.19 -5.88 15.60
CA LEU A 155 -0.92 -4.44 15.42
C LEU A 155 0.45 -4.06 15.98
N LYS A 156 0.82 -4.62 17.13
CA LYS A 156 2.17 -4.49 17.69
C LYS A 156 3.23 -4.99 16.71
N TRP A 157 2.99 -6.09 16.00
CA TRP A 157 3.88 -6.57 14.95
C TRP A 157 4.01 -5.56 13.79
N VAL A 158 2.89 -4.99 13.33
CA VAL A 158 2.87 -3.95 12.28
C VAL A 158 3.74 -2.75 12.70
N VAL A 159 3.53 -2.25 13.92
CA VAL A 159 4.28 -1.11 14.47
C VAL A 159 5.78 -1.41 14.54
N ARG A 160 6.18 -2.56 15.11
CA ARG A 160 7.59 -2.95 15.18
C ARG A 160 8.22 -3.01 13.78
N HIS A 161 7.51 -3.59 12.82
CA HIS A 161 8.01 -3.73 11.46
C HIS A 161 8.11 -2.38 10.73
N ALA A 162 7.15 -1.47 10.91
CA ALA A 162 7.18 -0.14 10.30
C ALA A 162 8.42 0.69 10.69
N VAL A 163 8.78 0.71 11.98
CA VAL A 163 9.91 1.51 12.47
C VAL A 163 11.28 0.81 12.43
N ARG A 164 11.34 -0.41 11.87
CA ARG A 164 12.56 -1.26 11.91
C ARG A 164 13.80 -0.62 11.30
N TYR A 165 13.63 0.19 10.26
CA TYR A 165 14.73 0.84 9.56
C TYR A 165 15.44 1.85 10.48
N HIS A 166 14.66 2.74 11.09
CA HIS A 166 15.16 3.76 12.01
C HIS A 166 15.70 3.16 13.31
N ALA A 167 15.02 2.14 13.85
CA ALA A 167 15.54 1.42 15.02
C ALA A 167 16.90 0.76 14.75
N LYS A 168 17.10 0.18 13.56
CA LYS A 168 18.42 -0.36 13.15
C LYS A 168 19.49 0.73 13.03
N LYS A 169 19.09 1.97 12.78
CA LYS A 169 19.97 3.15 12.74
C LYS A 169 20.21 3.77 14.13
N GLY A 170 19.64 3.22 15.19
CA GLY A 170 19.82 3.71 16.56
C GLY A 170 18.91 4.88 16.93
N ASP A 171 17.87 5.16 16.14
CA ASP A 171 16.90 6.21 16.47
C ASP A 171 16.18 5.89 17.80
N ALA A 172 16.31 6.79 18.77
CA ALA A 172 15.84 6.58 20.14
C ALA A 172 14.31 6.42 20.20
N ARG A 173 13.56 7.23 19.45
CA ARG A 173 12.09 7.17 19.43
C ARG A 173 11.61 5.89 18.78
N ALA A 174 12.23 5.46 17.68
CA ALA A 174 11.93 4.19 17.05
C ALA A 174 12.23 2.98 17.96
N LEU A 175 13.32 3.02 18.74
CA LEU A 175 13.65 2.00 19.72
C LEU A 175 12.62 1.94 20.86
N GLU A 176 12.21 3.09 21.39
CA GLU A 176 11.17 3.18 22.41
C GLU A 176 9.83 2.61 21.91
N ILE A 177 9.39 3.02 20.71
CA ILE A 177 8.18 2.50 20.06
C ILE A 177 8.25 0.97 19.95
N ARG A 178 9.38 0.40 19.53
CA ARG A 178 9.55 -1.06 19.45
C ARG A 178 9.49 -1.74 20.81
N SER A 179 10.05 -1.13 21.84
CA SER A 179 10.00 -1.65 23.21
C SER A 179 8.56 -1.72 23.73
N ARG A 180 7.80 -0.63 23.56
CA ARG A 180 6.38 -0.55 23.91
C ARG A 180 5.51 -1.53 23.12
N ALA A 181 5.92 -1.81 21.89
CA ALA A 181 5.24 -2.77 21.01
C ALA A 181 5.68 -4.22 21.24
N LYS A 182 6.38 -4.60 22.32
CA LYS A 182 6.66 -6.02 22.60
C LYS A 182 5.35 -6.82 22.78
N ALA A 183 5.32 -8.02 22.22
CA ALA A 183 4.21 -8.94 22.48
C ALA A 183 4.20 -9.30 23.97
N VAL A 184 3.01 -9.41 24.55
CA VAL A 184 2.80 -10.00 25.87
C VAL A 184 2.58 -11.49 25.66
#